data_AF-R6R7W7-F1
#
_entry.id   AF-R6R7W7-F1
#
_cell.length_a   1.000
_cell.length_b   1.000
_cell.length_c   1.000
_cell.angle_alpha   90.00
_cell.angle_beta   90.00
_cell.angle_gamma   90.00
#
_symmetry.space_group_name_H-M   'P 1'
#
loop_
_entity.id
_entity.type
_entity.pdbx_description
1 polymer ?
#
loop_
_entity_poly.entity_id
_entity_poly.type
_entity_poly.pdbx_seq_one_letter_code
_entity_poly.pdbx_strand_id
1 'polypeptide(L)'
;MEINALLMDEKDNVVTCVTEVAAGQDVVYRKGQEFCTVKAEENIPYCHKVALVDLKKGDEVIKYGESLGVMTEDAAKGHWVSHNNLVSVPRDYDSEMVQE
;
A
#
# COMPACT_ATOMS: atom_id res chain seq x y z
N MET A 1 9.58 -12.52 14.84
CA MET A 1 8.31 -12.03 14.29
C MET A 1 8.12 -12.70 12.95
N GLU A 2 6.94 -13.24 12.67
CA GLU A 2 6.63 -13.87 11.38
C GLU A 2 6.24 -12.78 10.37
N ILE A 3 6.77 -12.84 9.16
CA ILE A 3 6.45 -11.88 8.09
C ILE A 3 5.08 -12.25 7.54
N ASN A 4 4.15 -11.29 7.56
CA ASN A 4 2.79 -11.46 7.05
C ASN A 4 2.41 -10.37 6.03
N ALA A 5 3.35 -9.51 5.63
CA ALA A 5 3.16 -8.55 4.55
C ALA A 5 4.43 -8.31 3.72
N LEU A 6 4.23 -7.86 2.49
CA LEU A 6 5.27 -7.61 1.51
C LEU A 6 5.39 -6.10 1.21
N LEU A 7 6.61 -5.59 1.36
CA LEU A 7 7.07 -4.33 0.80
C LEU A 7 7.86 -4.66 -0.46
N MET A 8 7.53 -4.06 -1.60
CA MET A 8 8.12 -4.44 -2.88
C MET A 8 9.29 -3.53 -3.27
N ASP A 9 9.20 -2.26 -2.91
CA ASP A 9 10.25 -1.26 -3.09
C ASP A 9 10.40 -0.39 -1.83
N GLU A 10 11.59 0.16 -1.58
CA GLU A 10 11.84 1.01 -0.41
C GLU A 10 11.08 2.34 -0.42
N LYS A 11 10.63 2.78 -1.61
CA LYS A 11 9.78 3.96 -1.83
C LYS A 11 8.29 3.68 -1.58
N ASP A 12 7.89 2.41 -1.45
CA ASP A 12 6.49 2.07 -1.24
C ASP A 12 5.98 2.68 0.07
N ASN A 13 4.79 3.29 -0.01
CA ASN A 13 4.09 3.85 1.16
C ASN A 13 2.94 2.94 1.65
N VAL A 14 2.84 1.74 1.08
CA VAL A 14 1.90 0.68 1.42
C VAL A 14 2.59 -0.68 1.41
N VAL A 15 2.07 -1.64 2.18
CA VAL A 15 2.46 -3.06 2.09
C VAL A 15 1.27 -3.92 1.74
N THR A 16 1.51 -5.12 1.20
CA THR A 16 0.43 -6.09 0.88
C THR A 16 0.44 -7.25 1.86
N CYS A 17 -0.67 -7.48 2.55
CA CYS A 17 -0.81 -8.60 3.47
C CYS A 17 -0.89 -9.94 2.72
N VAL A 18 -0.10 -10.92 3.15
CA VAL A 18 -0.11 -12.32 2.65
C VAL A 18 -0.90 -13.26 3.56
N THR A 19 -1.55 -12.71 4.58
CA THR A 19 -2.59 -13.36 5.37
C THR A 19 -3.69 -12.33 5.64
N GLU A 20 -4.83 -12.76 6.15
CA GLU A 20 -5.76 -11.81 6.81
C GLU A 20 -5.10 -11.29 8.10
N VAL A 21 -5.36 -10.02 8.44
CA VAL A 21 -4.84 -9.38 9.65
C VAL A 21 -6.00 -8.70 10.38
N ALA A 22 -6.28 -9.10 11.61
CA ALA A 22 -7.35 -8.51 12.40
C ALA A 22 -6.93 -7.16 13.00
N ALA A 23 -7.90 -6.30 13.29
CA ALA A 23 -7.67 -5.04 13.97
C ALA A 23 -6.87 -5.22 15.28
N GLY A 24 -5.89 -4.35 15.51
CA GLY A 24 -4.97 -4.37 16.64
C GLY A 24 -3.78 -5.32 16.49
N GLN A 25 -3.78 -6.21 15.49
CA GLN A 25 -2.64 -7.09 15.21
C GLN A 25 -1.53 -6.35 14.46
N ASP A 26 -0.34 -6.95 14.50
CA ASP A 26 0.84 -6.40 13.86
C ASP A 26 0.98 -6.91 12.43
N VAL A 27 1.14 -5.96 11.50
CA VAL A 27 1.56 -6.19 10.12
C VAL A 27 3.07 -6.09 10.09
N VAL A 28 3.75 -7.21 9.85
CA VAL A 28 5.19 -7.35 9.88
C VAL A 28 5.71 -7.59 8.47
N TYR A 29 6.64 -6.75 8.05
CA TYR A 29 7.27 -6.79 6.74
C TYR A 29 8.78 -6.53 6.85
N ARG A 30 9.50 -6.70 5.75
CA ARG A 30 10.92 -6.38 5.67
C ARG A 30 11.18 -5.16 4.81
N LYS A 31 12.06 -4.28 5.28
CA LYS A 31 12.69 -3.22 4.48
C LYS A 31 14.19 -3.53 4.40
N GLY A 32 14.62 -4.11 3.27
CA GLY A 32 15.97 -4.67 3.15
C GLY A 32 16.24 -5.78 4.18
N GLN A 33 17.18 -5.54 5.10
CA GLN A 33 17.50 -6.49 6.18
C GLN A 33 16.74 -6.22 7.48
N GLU A 34 16.02 -5.10 7.58
CA GLU A 34 15.30 -4.70 8.77
C GLU A 34 13.90 -5.32 8.82
N PHE A 35 13.46 -5.73 10.02
CA PHE A 35 12.07 -6.06 10.31
C PHE A 35 11.33 -4.80 10.74
N CYS A 36 10.26 -4.47 10.03
CA CYS A 36 9.42 -3.33 10.32
C CYS A 36 8.01 -3.80 10.69
N THR A 37 7.33 -3.00 11.50
CA THR A 37 5.96 -3.30 11.97
C THR A 37 5.07 -2.07 11.86
N VAL A 38 3.82 -2.29 11.47
CA VAL A 38 2.71 -1.34 11.62
C VAL A 38 1.53 -2.05 12.28
N LYS A 39 0.79 -1.37 13.15
CA LYS A 39 -0.42 -1.93 13.73
C LYS A 39 -1.57 -1.77 12.73
N ALA A 40 -2.36 -2.83 12.54
CA ALA A 40 -3.58 -2.74 11.76
C ALA A 40 -4.66 -2.02 12.59
N GLU A 41 -5.19 -0.92 12.09
CA GLU A 41 -6.22 -0.13 12.79
C GLU A 41 -7.65 -0.63 12.48
N GLU A 42 -7.77 -1.54 11.51
CA GLU A 42 -9.00 -2.23 11.12
C GLU A 42 -8.69 -3.63 10.60
N ASN A 43 -9.73 -4.42 10.28
CA ASN A 43 -9.54 -5.74 9.68
C ASN A 43 -9.06 -5.60 8.23
N ILE A 44 -7.91 -6.18 7.91
CA ILE A 44 -7.31 -6.14 6.57
C ILE A 44 -7.47 -7.52 5.92
N PRO A 45 -8.25 -7.62 4.83
CA PRO A 45 -8.42 -8.90 4.13
C PRO A 45 -7.11 -9.38 3.48
N TYR A 46 -7.02 -10.68 3.22
CA TYR A 46 -5.91 -11.28 2.47
C TYR A 46 -5.69 -10.58 1.12
N CYS A 47 -4.42 -10.42 0.71
CA CYS A 47 -3.98 -9.74 -0.52
C CYS A 47 -4.31 -8.25 -0.62
N HIS A 48 -4.75 -7.61 0.46
CA HIS A 48 -5.01 -6.18 0.47
C HIS A 48 -3.86 -5.36 1.07
N LYS A 49 -3.95 -4.04 0.89
CA LYS A 49 -2.88 -3.10 1.23
C LYS A 49 -3.13 -2.41 2.57
N VAL A 50 -2.05 -2.14 3.29
CA VAL A 50 -2.05 -1.33 4.52
C VAL A 50 -1.17 -0.11 4.32
N ALA A 51 -1.66 1.06 4.75
CA ALA A 51 -0.90 2.30 4.72
C ALA A 51 0.28 2.26 5.72
N LEU A 52 1.49 2.57 5.26
CA LEU A 52 2.69 2.66 6.13
C LEU A 52 2.89 4.04 6.77
N VAL A 53 2.21 5.04 6.21
CA VAL A 53 2.20 6.45 6.61
C VAL A 53 0.76 6.97 6.55
N ASP A 54 0.53 8.17 7.09
CA ASP A 54 -0.75 8.85 6.86
C ASP A 54 -0.83 9.27 5.39
N LEU A 55 -1.91 8.91 4.73
CA LEU A 55 -2.23 9.26 3.35
C LEU A 55 -3.47 10.15 3.36
N LYS A 56 -3.36 11.34 2.78
CA LYS A 56 -4.47 12.28 2.61
C LYS A 56 -5.15 12.11 1.28
N LYS A 57 -6.40 12.53 1.18
CA LYS A 57 -7.08 12.66 -0.11
C LYS A 57 -6.20 13.44 -1.10
N GLY A 58 -5.97 12.84 -2.27
CA GLY A 58 -5.11 13.38 -3.33
C GLY A 58 -3.65 12.92 -3.26
N ASP A 59 -3.20 12.30 -2.15
CA ASP A 59 -1.85 11.74 -2.06
C ASP A 59 -1.71 10.52 -2.98
N GLU A 60 -0.50 10.34 -3.51
CA GLU A 60 -0.17 9.17 -4.31
C GLU A 60 0.05 7.93 -3.44
N VAL A 61 -0.48 6.79 -3.88
CA VAL A 61 -0.14 5.49 -3.32
C VAL A 61 0.98 4.90 -4.16
N ILE A 62 2.17 4.75 -3.58
CA ILE A 62 3.34 4.21 -4.24
C ILE A 62 3.47 2.73 -3.92
N LYS A 63 3.51 1.90 -4.96
CA LYS A 63 3.73 0.46 -4.87
C LYS A 63 4.59 -0.02 -6.03
N TYR A 64 5.53 -0.92 -5.77
CA TYR A 64 6.55 -1.36 -6.74
C TYR A 64 7.46 -0.20 -7.18
N GLY A 65 7.63 0.82 -6.33
CA GLY A 65 8.41 2.01 -6.64
C GLY A 65 7.73 3.02 -7.57
N GLU A 66 6.48 2.76 -7.99
CA GLU A 66 5.73 3.56 -8.94
C GLU A 66 4.36 3.98 -8.37
N SER A 67 3.75 5.01 -8.96
CA SER A 67 2.41 5.46 -8.59
C SER A 67 1.35 4.43 -9.01
N LEU A 68 0.64 3.88 -8.03
CA LEU A 68 -0.48 2.95 -8.24
C LEU A 68 -1.80 3.70 -8.49
N GLY A 69 -1.88 4.96 -8.06
CA GLY A 69 -3.08 5.77 -8.05
C GLY A 69 -3.04 6.86 -6.98
N VAL A 70 -4.16 7.56 -6.85
CA VAL A 70 -4.36 8.63 -5.85
C VAL A 70 -5.47 8.27 -4.87
N MET A 71 -5.29 8.68 -3.62
CA MET A 71 -6.29 8.50 -2.58
C MET A 71 -7.53 9.36 -2.85
N THR A 72 -8.72 8.77 -2.73
CA THR A 72 -10.00 9.49 -2.84
C THR A 72 -10.51 9.97 -1.48
N GLU A 73 -10.00 9.37 -0.40
CA GLU A 73 -10.33 9.65 1.00
C GLU A 73 -9.05 9.52 1.86
N ASP A 74 -9.05 10.12 3.06
CA ASP A 74 -7.93 9.98 3.99
C ASP A 74 -7.81 8.53 4.51
N ALA A 75 -6.59 8.03 4.66
CA ALA A 75 -6.27 6.80 5.37
C ALA A 75 -5.06 7.02 6.28
N ALA A 76 -5.23 6.91 7.59
CA ALA A 76 -4.11 7.00 8.51
C ALA A 76 -3.20 5.76 8.41
N LYS A 77 -1.97 5.85 8.92
CA LYS A 77 -1.06 4.71 9.02
C LYS A 77 -1.77 3.52 9.70
N GLY A 78 -1.66 2.33 9.12
CA GLY A 78 -2.29 1.11 9.63
C GLY A 78 -3.69 0.83 9.09
N HIS A 79 -4.28 1.75 8.32
CA HIS A 79 -5.59 1.57 7.69
C HIS A 79 -5.53 0.86 6.33
N TRP A 80 -6.69 0.34 5.92
CA TRP A 80 -6.87 -0.40 4.69
C TRP A 80 -6.87 0.50 3.45
N VAL A 81 -6.01 0.21 2.48
CA VAL A 81 -5.98 0.87 1.16
C VAL A 81 -6.54 -0.07 0.09
N SER A 82 -7.71 0.29 -0.45
CA SER A 82 -8.53 -0.57 -1.32
C SER A 82 -9.16 0.22 -2.47
N HIS A 83 -9.94 -0.44 -3.31
CA HIS A 83 -10.69 0.20 -4.39
C HIS A 83 -11.72 1.25 -3.91
N ASN A 84 -12.05 1.27 -2.61
CA ASN A 84 -12.98 2.25 -2.05
C ASN A 84 -12.34 3.62 -1.83
N ASN A 85 -11.04 3.65 -1.49
CA ASN A 85 -10.32 4.87 -1.14
C ASN A 85 -9.10 5.15 -2.05
N LEU A 86 -8.93 4.38 -3.13
CA LEU A 86 -7.86 4.54 -4.12
C LEU A 86 -8.44 4.43 -5.53
N VAL A 87 -8.11 5.39 -6.38
CA VAL A 87 -8.39 5.35 -7.82
C VAL A 87 -7.10 5.37 -8.61
N SER A 88 -6.98 4.49 -9.61
CA SER A 88 -5.83 4.51 -10.51
C SER A 88 -5.84 5.75 -11.40
N VAL A 89 -4.67 6.31 -11.67
CA VAL A 89 -4.54 7.38 -12.66
C VAL A 89 -4.80 6.79 -14.05
N PRO A 90 -5.64 7.41 -14.89
CA PRO A 90 -5.83 6.98 -16.27
C PRO A 90 -4.49 6.95 -17.00
N ARG A 91 -4.19 5.82 -17.64
CA ARG A 91 -2.95 5.67 -18.41
C ARG A 91 -3.09 6.42 -19.73
N ASP A 92 -2.14 7.30 -20.00
CA ASP A 92 -2.05 8.01 -21.27
C ASP A 92 -1.25 7.16 -22.27
N TYR A 93 -1.96 6.29 -22.99
CA TYR A 93 -1.33 5.43 -23.98
C TYR A 93 -0.65 6.24 -25.10
N ASP A 94 -1.17 7.42 -25.45
CA ASP A 94 -0.62 8.20 -26.56
C ASP A 94 0.80 8.72 -26.26
N SER A 95 1.09 9.02 -25.00
CA SER A 95 2.43 9.48 -24.58
C SER A 95 3.42 8.35 -24.28
N GLU A 96 2.94 7.12 -24.05
CA GLU A 96 3.79 5.97 -23.70
C GLU A 96 4.13 5.05 -24.89
N MET A 97 3.44 5.19 -26.03
CA MET A 97 3.72 4.39 -27.22
C MET A 97 5.02 4.86 -27.89
N VAL A 98 6.02 3.97 -27.95
CA VAL A 98 7.25 4.22 -28.70
C VAL A 98 6.93 4.05 -30.19
N GLN A 99 7.20 5.09 -31.00
CA GLN A 99 7.06 4.98 -32.46
C GLN A 99 8.12 4.01 -33.00
N GLU A 100 7.69 3.04 -33.80
CA GLU A 100 8.55 2.05 -34.47
C GLU A 100 9.56 2.68 -35.44
#